data_AF-A0A5N6YVN4-F1
#
_entry.id   AF-A0A5N6YVN4-F1
#
_cell.length_a   1.000
_cell.length_b   1.000
_cell.length_c   1.000
_cell.angle_alpha   90.00
_cell.angle_beta   90.00
_cell.angle_gamma   90.00
#
_symmetry.space_group_name_H-M   'P 1'
#
loop_
_entity.id
_entity.type
_entity.pdbx_description
1 polymer ?
#
loop_
_entity_poly.entity_id
_entity_poly.type
_entity_poly.pdbx_seq_one_letter_code
_entity_poly.pdbx_strand_id
1 'polypeptide(L)'
;MPSATASGVDNGGSAKSREHSQGNQERKYTPDQKAAVLRIRKCSTTAYYEILSLERAASDGEIKKAYRKLSLLTHPDKNGYEGADEAFKMVSRAFQVLSDADKKSRYDKFGGDPDSRFNPNSGPSGASPFSGFGGGFPRSANPGGTVFEEEISPEELFNRFFGGGFGGMGGGFNAFGGPQFVFNMGGGPGFRVHQFGGPRPRRRPREANSQPEPTPSFWQTIQQFLPLILLFVFPLLSSLFSGSSTPAGPSYRFDAAIPPHTMQRTTPKLHVNYFVNPGDVEDYGARKFRQLDQRVEVDYVSKLRYACESEMHARDRMIQDAQGWFFPDVEKMKAARSMELKSCRQLDSLKGKY
;
A
#
# COMPACT_ATOMS: atom_id res chain seq x y z
N MET A 1 -70.33 19.03 34.62
CA MET A 1 -70.10 17.60 34.86
C MET A 1 -70.83 16.82 33.78
N PRO A 2 -70.33 15.67 33.28
CA PRO A 2 -68.94 15.22 33.21
C PRO A 2 -68.52 14.80 31.76
N SER A 3 -67.35 14.16 31.68
CA SER A 3 -66.73 13.32 30.62
C SER A 3 -67.67 12.56 29.66
N ALA A 4 -67.25 11.96 28.54
CA ALA A 4 -65.93 11.49 28.04
C ALA A 4 -66.07 11.20 26.50
N THR A 5 -65.08 10.86 25.66
CA THR A 5 -63.61 10.69 25.72
C THR A 5 -63.09 10.78 24.26
N ALA A 6 -61.83 11.15 24.02
CA ALA A 6 -61.17 11.01 22.71
C ALA A 6 -59.88 10.16 22.86
N SER A 7 -59.75 9.11 22.04
CA SER A 7 -58.62 8.18 22.04
C SER A 7 -57.36 8.81 21.44
N GLY A 8 -56.28 8.86 22.21
CA GLY A 8 -54.98 9.35 21.74
C GLY A 8 -54.23 8.35 20.87
N VAL A 9 -53.37 8.87 19.98
CA VAL A 9 -52.29 8.16 19.31
C VAL A 9 -51.02 9.02 19.37
N ASP A 10 -50.19 8.80 20.39
CA ASP A 10 -48.93 9.49 20.52
C ASP A 10 -47.92 9.00 19.48
N ASN A 11 -47.43 9.91 18.65
CA ASN A 11 -46.33 9.64 17.72
C ASN A 11 -44.99 9.61 18.48
N GLY A 12 -44.79 8.55 19.27
CA GLY A 12 -43.55 8.24 19.98
C GLY A 12 -42.43 7.88 19.01
N GLY A 13 -41.75 8.89 18.46
CA GLY A 13 -40.60 8.76 17.57
C GLY A 13 -39.33 8.26 18.26
N SER A 14 -39.36 7.08 18.88
CA SER A 14 -38.15 6.40 19.34
C SER A 14 -37.29 6.01 18.14
N ALA A 15 -36.19 6.72 17.95
CA ALA A 15 -35.14 6.36 17.01
C ALA A 15 -34.60 4.97 17.37
N LYS A 16 -35.06 3.93 16.65
CA LYS A 16 -34.48 2.59 16.75
C LYS A 16 -33.01 2.68 16.40
N SER A 17 -32.17 2.22 17.31
CA SER A 17 -30.77 1.91 17.03
C SER A 17 -30.70 1.10 15.73
N ARG A 18 -29.94 1.59 14.76
CA ARG A 18 -29.57 0.79 13.59
C ARG A 18 -28.47 -0.16 14.03
N GLU A 19 -28.87 -1.23 14.71
CA GLU A 19 -28.04 -2.43 14.77
C GLU A 19 -27.76 -2.84 13.33
N HIS A 20 -26.49 -2.73 12.93
CA HIS A 20 -26.01 -3.36 11.73
C HIS A 20 -25.98 -4.87 11.98
N SER A 21 -27.14 -5.52 11.82
CA SER A 21 -27.23 -6.95 11.57
C SER A 21 -26.49 -7.24 10.27
N GLN A 22 -25.20 -7.49 10.40
CA GLN A 22 -24.33 -7.92 9.32
C GLN A 22 -24.93 -9.19 8.73
N GLY A 23 -25.11 -9.23 7.40
CA GLY A 23 -25.67 -10.36 6.67
C GLY A 23 -24.71 -11.56 6.62
N ASN A 24 -24.42 -12.13 7.79
CA ASN A 24 -23.48 -13.24 7.99
C ASN A 24 -24.14 -14.47 8.66
N GLN A 25 -25.44 -14.64 8.44
CA GLN A 25 -26.12 -15.90 8.71
C GLN A 25 -26.32 -16.60 7.36
N GLU A 26 -25.90 -17.88 7.27
CA GLU A 26 -25.94 -18.78 6.09
C GLU A 26 -24.84 -18.68 5.01
N ARG A 27 -23.72 -17.99 5.25
CA ARG A 27 -22.51 -18.24 4.44
C ARG A 27 -21.87 -19.58 4.85
N LYS A 28 -21.92 -20.58 3.96
CA LYS A 28 -21.35 -21.91 4.19
C LYS A 28 -19.82 -21.83 4.41
N TYR A 29 -19.30 -22.66 5.30
CA TYR A 29 -17.86 -22.80 5.56
C TYR A 29 -17.49 -24.29 5.71
N THR A 30 -16.26 -24.66 5.39
CA THR A 30 -15.73 -26.01 5.63
C THR A 30 -15.12 -26.12 7.04
N PRO A 31 -15.04 -27.33 7.64
CA PRO A 31 -14.36 -27.50 8.94
C PRO A 31 -12.91 -27.03 8.90
N ASP A 32 -12.21 -27.22 7.78
CA ASP A 32 -10.82 -26.77 7.57
C ASP A 32 -10.69 -25.25 7.54
N GLN A 33 -11.63 -24.55 6.90
CA GLN A 33 -11.71 -23.09 6.89
C GLN A 33 -11.92 -22.55 8.32
N LYS A 34 -12.83 -23.14 9.09
CA LYS A 34 -13.05 -22.80 10.51
C LYS A 34 -11.80 -23.04 11.35
N ALA A 35 -11.13 -24.19 11.18
CA ALA A 35 -9.90 -24.51 11.88
C ALA A 35 -8.75 -23.53 11.54
N ALA A 36 -8.62 -23.13 10.27
CA ALA A 36 -7.63 -22.16 9.85
C ALA A 36 -7.86 -20.77 10.48
N VAL A 37 -9.09 -20.26 10.47
CA VAL A 37 -9.44 -18.97 11.10
C VAL A 37 -9.20 -19.02 12.61
N LEU A 38 -9.66 -20.06 13.30
CA LEU A 38 -9.44 -20.24 14.74
C LEU A 38 -7.96 -20.36 15.12
N ARG A 39 -7.13 -20.94 14.25
CA ARG A 39 -5.67 -21.00 14.46
C ARG A 39 -5.04 -19.62 14.31
N ILE A 40 -5.36 -18.90 13.24
CA ILE A 40 -4.78 -17.57 12.96
C ILE A 40 -5.18 -16.56 14.03
N ARG A 41 -6.44 -16.55 14.49
CA ARG A 41 -6.93 -15.66 15.56
C ARG A 41 -6.36 -15.97 16.95
N LYS A 42 -5.69 -17.12 17.14
CA LYS A 42 -4.95 -17.47 18.38
C LYS A 42 -3.49 -17.02 18.36
N CYS A 43 -2.90 -16.80 17.18
CA CYS A 43 -1.55 -16.26 17.06
C CYS A 43 -1.53 -14.76 17.41
N SER A 44 -0.40 -14.24 17.89
CA SER A 44 -0.24 -12.80 18.06
C SER A 44 -0.16 -12.10 16.70
N THR A 45 -0.64 -10.86 16.62
CA THR A 45 -0.69 -10.07 15.37
C THR A 45 0.68 -9.75 14.78
N THR A 46 1.75 -9.96 15.54
CA THR A 46 3.16 -9.76 15.16
C THR A 46 3.87 -11.06 14.81
N ALA A 47 3.35 -12.24 15.16
CA ALA A 47 4.01 -13.54 14.91
C ALA A 47 3.81 -14.03 13.46
N TYR A 48 4.41 -13.33 12.50
CA TYR A 48 4.14 -13.54 11.06
C TYR A 48 4.43 -14.96 10.55
N TYR A 49 5.51 -15.60 11.04
CA TYR A 49 5.84 -16.99 10.69
C TYR A 49 4.77 -17.98 11.21
N GLU A 50 4.28 -17.79 12.43
CA GLU A 50 3.24 -18.64 13.04
C GLU A 50 1.89 -18.44 12.35
N ILE A 51 1.52 -17.20 12.00
CA ILE A 51 0.34 -16.86 11.20
C ILE A 51 0.36 -17.66 9.88
N LEU A 52 1.50 -17.70 9.17
CA LEU A 52 1.65 -18.44 7.93
C LEU A 52 1.87 -19.96 8.10
N SER A 53 2.00 -20.49 9.33
CA SER A 53 2.40 -21.87 9.61
C SER A 53 3.74 -22.26 8.96
N LEU A 54 4.74 -21.41 9.12
CA LEU A 54 6.09 -21.61 8.62
C LEU A 54 7.13 -21.50 9.73
N GLU A 55 8.26 -22.16 9.53
CA GLU A 55 9.45 -21.98 10.37
C GLU A 55 10.22 -20.72 9.94
N ARG A 56 11.06 -20.18 10.83
CA ARG A 56 11.90 -19.00 10.52
C ARG A 56 12.90 -19.26 9.39
N ALA A 57 13.26 -20.52 9.15
CA ALA A 57 14.12 -20.94 8.04
C ALA A 57 13.39 -21.05 6.68
N ALA A 58 12.09 -20.75 6.61
CA ALA A 58 11.30 -20.91 5.39
C ALA A 58 11.79 -20.01 4.25
N SER A 59 11.85 -20.62 3.07
CA SER A 59 12.20 -19.97 1.81
C SER A 59 11.07 -19.09 1.29
N ASP A 60 11.41 -18.11 0.44
CA ASP A 60 10.41 -17.19 -0.14
C ASP A 60 9.39 -17.92 -1.04
N GLY A 61 9.76 -19.07 -1.59
CA GLY A 61 8.85 -19.97 -2.31
C GLY A 61 7.80 -20.61 -1.40
N GLU A 62 8.19 -21.00 -0.18
CA GLU A 62 7.29 -21.55 0.84
C GLU A 62 6.39 -20.47 1.43
N ILE A 63 6.92 -19.26 1.69
CA ILE A 63 6.16 -18.08 2.11
C ILE A 63 5.04 -17.77 1.09
N LYS A 64 5.36 -17.73 -0.21
CA LYS A 64 4.38 -17.53 -1.28
C LYS A 64 3.38 -18.69 -1.39
N LYS A 65 3.80 -19.94 -1.14
CA LYS A 65 2.92 -21.12 -1.19
C LYS A 65 1.94 -21.17 0.00
N ALA A 66 2.41 -20.86 1.21
CA ALA A 66 1.61 -20.76 2.42
C ALA A 66 0.59 -19.63 2.32
N TYR A 67 1.01 -18.44 1.86
CA TYR A 67 0.10 -17.31 1.63
C TYR A 67 -1.04 -17.66 0.67
N ARG A 68 -0.76 -18.28 -0.48
CA ARG A 68 -1.82 -18.73 -1.43
C ARG A 68 -2.79 -19.70 -0.79
N LYS A 69 -2.29 -20.71 -0.04
CA LYS A 69 -3.13 -21.71 0.63
C LYS A 69 -4.03 -21.07 1.71
N LEU A 70 -3.46 -20.21 2.55
CA LEU A 70 -4.20 -19.59 3.65
C LEU A 70 -5.18 -18.53 3.16
N SER A 71 -4.82 -17.73 2.16
CA SER A 71 -5.72 -16.73 1.56
C SER A 71 -7.01 -17.36 1.03
N LEU A 72 -6.92 -18.51 0.36
CA LEU A 72 -8.10 -19.25 -0.12
C LEU A 72 -8.97 -19.82 1.02
N LEU A 73 -8.38 -20.09 2.19
CA LEU A 73 -9.09 -20.59 3.37
C LEU A 73 -9.70 -19.47 4.22
N THR A 74 -9.16 -18.25 4.20
CA THR A 74 -9.64 -17.11 4.99
C THR A 74 -10.39 -16.05 4.18
N HIS A 75 -10.47 -16.18 2.85
CA HIS A 75 -11.12 -15.17 2.01
C HIS A 75 -12.59 -14.90 2.44
N PRO A 76 -12.98 -13.65 2.72
CA PRO A 76 -14.30 -13.31 3.32
C PRO A 76 -15.50 -13.56 2.39
N ASP A 77 -15.26 -13.79 1.10
CA ASP A 77 -16.27 -14.22 0.13
C ASP A 77 -16.49 -15.74 0.14
N LYS A 78 -15.43 -16.53 0.35
CA LYS A 78 -15.45 -18.01 0.27
C LYS A 78 -15.53 -18.71 1.63
N ASN A 79 -15.39 -17.97 2.72
CA ASN A 79 -15.47 -18.46 4.09
C ASN A 79 -16.42 -17.57 4.90
N GLY A 80 -17.59 -18.11 5.24
CA GLY A 80 -18.61 -17.44 6.07
C GLY A 80 -18.31 -17.39 7.57
N TYR A 81 -17.20 -17.96 8.02
CA TYR A 81 -16.91 -18.07 9.45
C TYR A 81 -16.59 -16.71 10.08
N GLU A 82 -17.08 -16.52 11.32
CA GLU A 82 -16.88 -15.33 12.14
C GLU A 82 -15.38 -14.99 12.34
N GLY A 83 -14.98 -13.78 11.92
CA GLY A 83 -13.59 -13.32 11.96
C GLY A 83 -12.69 -13.87 10.85
N ALA A 84 -13.25 -14.42 9.76
CA ALA A 84 -12.47 -14.76 8.56
C ALA A 84 -11.76 -13.53 7.96
N ASP A 85 -12.39 -12.34 8.02
CA ASP A 85 -11.81 -11.08 7.57
C ASP A 85 -10.61 -10.64 8.42
N GLU A 86 -10.67 -10.80 9.75
CA GLU A 86 -9.54 -10.57 10.67
C GLU A 86 -8.37 -11.51 10.36
N ALA A 87 -8.67 -12.80 10.16
CA ALA A 87 -7.68 -13.81 9.81
C ALA A 87 -7.04 -13.53 8.43
N PHE A 88 -7.82 -13.07 7.46
CA PHE A 88 -7.31 -12.65 6.15
C PHE A 88 -6.37 -11.44 6.28
N LYS A 89 -6.78 -10.38 7.00
CA LYS A 89 -5.94 -9.19 7.27
C LYS A 89 -4.60 -9.56 7.91
N MET A 90 -4.60 -10.49 8.88
CA MET A 90 -3.38 -11.00 9.52
C MET A 90 -2.48 -11.77 8.54
N VAL A 91 -3.05 -12.64 7.70
CA VAL A 91 -2.31 -13.40 6.66
C VAL A 91 -1.70 -12.46 5.60
N SER A 92 -2.43 -11.44 5.15
CA SER A 92 -1.91 -10.43 4.20
C SER A 92 -0.78 -9.60 4.81
N ARG A 93 -0.89 -9.16 6.07
CA ARG A 93 0.18 -8.43 6.77
C ARG A 93 1.42 -9.29 6.96
N ALA A 94 1.25 -10.54 7.37
CA ALA A 94 2.35 -11.50 7.53
C ALA A 94 3.09 -11.72 6.21
N PHE A 95 2.37 -11.86 5.10
CA PHE A 95 2.98 -11.95 3.77
C PHE A 95 3.70 -10.66 3.38
N GLN A 96 3.11 -9.48 3.58
CA GLN A 96 3.73 -8.19 3.25
C GLN A 96 5.08 -7.97 3.96
N VAL A 97 5.22 -8.43 5.21
CA VAL A 97 6.48 -8.34 5.97
C VAL A 97 7.47 -9.41 5.55
N LEU A 98 7.02 -10.65 5.32
CA LEU A 98 7.92 -11.79 5.04
C LEU A 98 8.29 -11.96 3.56
N SER A 99 7.57 -11.34 2.62
CA SER A 99 7.87 -11.40 1.18
C SER A 99 8.92 -10.41 0.69
N ASP A 100 9.19 -9.37 1.49
CA ASP A 100 10.17 -8.31 1.25
C ASP A 100 11.41 -8.61 2.11
N ALA A 101 12.57 -8.76 1.47
CA ALA A 101 13.81 -9.15 2.16
C ALA A 101 14.27 -8.11 3.20
N ASP A 102 14.03 -6.81 2.96
CA ASP A 102 14.40 -5.75 3.90
C ASP A 102 13.44 -5.68 5.08
N LYS A 103 12.14 -5.96 4.86
CA LYS A 103 11.16 -6.08 5.95
C LYS A 103 11.38 -7.34 6.78
N LYS A 104 11.62 -8.48 6.14
CA LYS A 104 11.98 -9.76 6.78
C LYS A 104 13.24 -9.60 7.64
N SER A 105 14.31 -9.02 7.08
CA SER A 105 15.57 -8.79 7.83
C SER A 105 15.37 -7.86 9.04
N ARG A 106 14.55 -6.80 8.93
CA ARG A 106 14.21 -5.93 10.06
C ARG A 106 13.39 -6.65 11.12
N TYR A 107 12.38 -7.42 10.72
CA TYR A 107 11.57 -8.22 11.62
C TYR A 107 12.41 -9.25 12.38
N ASP A 108 13.27 -10.00 11.68
CA ASP A 108 14.12 -11.04 12.26
C ASP A 108 15.16 -10.47 13.25
N LYS A 109 15.64 -9.23 13.03
CA LYS A 109 16.64 -8.55 13.89
C LYS A 109 16.03 -7.88 15.12
N PHE A 110 14.88 -7.22 14.98
CA PHE A 110 14.34 -6.34 16.02
C PHE A 110 13.09 -6.89 16.72
N GLY A 111 12.40 -7.88 16.15
CA GLY A 111 11.24 -8.53 16.79
C GLY A 111 10.04 -7.61 17.00
N GLY A 112 9.38 -7.18 15.91
CA GLY A 112 8.18 -6.34 15.97
C GLY A 112 7.69 -5.94 14.58
N ASP A 113 6.49 -5.34 14.48
CA ASP A 113 5.92 -4.90 13.19
C ASP A 113 6.80 -3.78 12.59
N PRO A 114 7.49 -4.02 11.44
CA PRO A 114 8.42 -3.06 10.85
C PRO A 114 7.73 -1.83 10.25
N ASP A 115 6.41 -1.89 10.03
CA ASP A 115 5.58 -0.77 9.56
C ASP A 115 4.85 -0.05 10.72
N SER A 116 5.12 -0.42 11.98
CA SER A 116 4.55 0.28 13.13
C SER A 116 5.16 1.69 13.29
N ARG A 117 4.29 2.71 13.29
CA ARG A 117 4.63 4.15 13.42
C ARG A 117 5.36 4.55 14.72
N PHE A 118 5.62 3.61 15.62
CA PHE A 118 6.33 3.81 16.88
C PHE A 118 7.82 3.44 16.83
N ASN A 119 8.34 2.98 15.69
CA ASN A 119 9.77 2.72 15.54
C ASN A 119 10.54 4.04 15.29
N PRO A 120 11.40 4.53 16.21
CA PRO A 120 12.10 5.81 16.05
C PRO A 120 13.14 5.81 14.92
N ASN A 121 13.44 4.65 14.32
CA ASN A 121 14.45 4.50 13.26
C ASN A 121 13.87 4.47 11.83
N SER A 122 12.55 4.57 11.63
CA SER A 122 11.96 4.70 10.28
C SER A 122 11.86 6.16 9.85
N GLY A 123 12.83 6.62 9.05
CA GLY A 123 12.70 7.85 8.26
C GLY A 123 11.52 7.78 7.27
N PRO A 124 11.15 8.91 6.63
CA PRO A 124 9.91 9.03 5.86
C PRO A 124 9.95 8.35 4.48
N SER A 125 10.06 7.02 4.48
CA SER A 125 10.14 6.17 3.30
C SER A 125 9.18 4.98 3.43
N GLY A 126 7.94 5.13 2.93
CA GLY A 126 6.95 4.06 3.01
C GLY A 126 5.49 4.52 2.94
N ALA A 127 5.12 5.35 1.98
CA ALA A 127 3.71 5.56 1.68
C ALA A 127 3.11 4.26 1.11
N SER A 128 2.29 3.56 1.90
CA SER A 128 1.60 2.35 1.45
C SER A 128 0.69 2.68 0.25
N PRO A 129 0.80 1.96 -0.89
CA PRO A 129 -0.03 2.23 -2.08
C PRO A 129 -1.53 2.01 -1.84
N PHE A 130 -1.90 1.32 -0.75
CA PHE A 130 -3.29 1.12 -0.33
C PHE A 130 -3.85 2.21 0.60
N SER A 131 -3.06 3.23 0.98
CA SER A 131 -3.54 4.30 1.87
C SER A 131 -4.61 5.22 1.23
N GLY A 132 -4.91 5.05 -0.06
CA GLY A 132 -5.95 5.78 -0.79
C GLY A 132 -7.32 5.06 -0.87
N PHE A 133 -7.45 3.81 -0.43
CA PHE A 133 -8.70 3.03 -0.57
C PHE A 133 -9.74 3.29 0.53
N GLY A 134 -9.56 4.35 1.33
CA GLY A 134 -10.32 4.57 2.56
C GLY A 134 -10.55 6.05 2.91
N GLY A 135 -11.13 6.83 1.98
CA GLY A 135 -11.60 8.18 2.33
C GLY A 135 -12.05 9.06 1.16
N GLY A 136 -13.34 9.44 1.16
CA GLY A 136 -13.83 10.68 0.53
C GLY A 136 -14.11 10.65 -0.96
N PHE A 137 -15.39 10.51 -1.35
CA PHE A 137 -15.88 10.86 -2.69
C PHE A 137 -16.09 12.39 -2.81
N PRO A 138 -15.51 13.08 -3.80
CA PRO A 138 -16.01 14.37 -4.25
C PRO A 138 -16.92 14.21 -5.48
N ARG A 139 -18.14 14.77 -5.41
CA ARG A 139 -19.08 14.84 -6.55
C ARG A 139 -18.80 16.09 -7.38
N SER A 140 -18.49 15.95 -8.67
CA SER A 140 -18.71 16.94 -9.75
C SER A 140 -18.38 16.27 -11.10
N ALA A 141 -19.33 15.85 -11.94
CA ALA A 141 -20.19 16.66 -12.82
C ALA A 141 -19.47 17.28 -14.05
N ASN A 142 -19.32 16.50 -15.13
CA ASN A 142 -19.52 16.95 -16.52
C ASN A 142 -19.78 15.73 -17.45
N PRO A 143 -20.56 15.85 -18.56
CA PRO A 143 -20.93 14.70 -19.38
C PRO A 143 -20.13 14.58 -20.70
N GLY A 144 -19.78 13.35 -21.08
CA GLY A 144 -19.34 13.01 -22.44
C GLY A 144 -18.10 12.11 -22.49
N GLY A 145 -18.25 10.88 -23.00
CA GLY A 145 -17.12 10.04 -23.41
C GLY A 145 -17.02 8.65 -22.76
N THR A 146 -17.78 7.70 -23.30
CA THR A 146 -17.33 6.34 -23.68
C THR A 146 -16.64 5.41 -22.66
N VAL A 147 -17.31 4.27 -22.43
CA VAL A 147 -16.79 2.92 -22.08
C VAL A 147 -16.00 2.79 -20.77
N PHE A 148 -16.74 2.55 -19.69
CA PHE A 148 -16.25 1.85 -18.49
C PHE A 148 -17.31 0.83 -18.03
N GLU A 149 -17.34 -0.31 -18.72
CA GLU A 149 -18.11 -1.49 -18.31
C GLU A 149 -17.31 -2.74 -18.66
N GLU A 150 -16.30 -3.04 -17.84
CA GLU A 150 -15.86 -4.40 -17.50
C GLU A 150 -14.91 -4.30 -16.30
N GLU A 151 -15.25 -5.02 -15.22
CA GLU A 151 -14.52 -4.99 -13.96
C GLU A 151 -13.23 -5.81 -14.07
N ILE A 152 -12.10 -5.14 -14.37
CA ILE A 152 -10.78 -5.79 -14.37
C ILE A 152 -10.50 -6.37 -12.98
N SER A 153 -10.61 -7.69 -12.87
CA SER A 153 -10.43 -8.39 -11.61
C SER A 153 -8.98 -8.27 -11.12
N PRO A 154 -8.72 -8.26 -9.79
CA PRO A 154 -7.36 -8.30 -9.27
C PRO A 154 -6.55 -9.51 -9.75
N GLU A 155 -7.22 -10.61 -10.11
CA GLU A 155 -6.59 -11.80 -10.70
C GLU A 155 -6.16 -11.53 -12.15
N GLU A 156 -6.93 -10.74 -12.91
CA GLU A 156 -6.57 -10.31 -14.25
C GLU A 156 -5.46 -9.26 -14.22
N LEU A 157 -5.51 -8.29 -13.30
CA LEU A 157 -4.42 -7.32 -13.10
C LEU A 157 -3.13 -8.02 -12.66
N PHE A 158 -3.23 -9.02 -11.78
CA PHE A 158 -2.09 -9.85 -11.35
C PHE A 158 -1.57 -10.74 -12.48
N ASN A 159 -2.43 -11.36 -13.28
CA ASN A 159 -2.01 -12.16 -14.44
C ASN A 159 -1.45 -11.29 -15.58
N ARG A 160 -1.92 -10.06 -15.75
CA ARG A 160 -1.40 -9.10 -16.73
C ARG A 160 -0.04 -8.51 -16.31
N PHE A 161 0.27 -8.49 -15.01
CA PHE A 161 1.53 -7.96 -14.48
C PHE A 161 2.57 -9.06 -14.15
N PHE A 162 2.15 -10.24 -13.69
CA PHE A 162 3.01 -11.37 -13.30
C PHE A 162 2.82 -12.65 -14.14
N GLY A 163 1.74 -12.75 -14.93
CA GLY A 163 1.44 -13.88 -15.82
C GLY A 163 1.97 -13.71 -17.24
N GLY A 164 2.91 -12.77 -17.48
CA GLY A 164 3.62 -12.57 -18.74
C GLY A 164 4.58 -13.71 -19.14
N GLY A 165 4.33 -14.92 -18.65
CA GLY A 165 5.04 -16.15 -18.97
C GLY A 165 4.17 -17.34 -18.58
N PHE A 166 3.98 -18.26 -19.54
CA PHE A 166 3.29 -19.54 -19.35
C PHE A 166 1.75 -19.51 -19.28
N GLY A 167 1.08 -19.06 -20.36
CA GLY A 167 -0.37 -19.28 -20.49
C GLY A 167 -1.01 -18.70 -21.75
N GLY A 168 -0.99 -19.43 -22.88
CA GLY A 168 -1.94 -19.20 -23.98
C GLY A 168 -1.39 -19.08 -25.41
N MET A 169 -0.89 -20.18 -25.98
CA MET A 169 -1.12 -20.53 -27.40
C MET A 169 -0.77 -22.01 -27.61
N GLY A 170 -1.60 -22.75 -28.36
CA GLY A 170 -1.29 -24.13 -28.71
C GLY A 170 -0.15 -24.19 -29.73
N GLY A 171 0.94 -24.88 -29.39
CA GLY A 171 2.10 -25.09 -30.27
C GLY A 171 3.19 -25.86 -29.54
N GLY A 172 3.42 -27.12 -29.94
CA GLY A 172 4.33 -28.01 -29.21
C GLY A 172 5.79 -27.56 -29.31
N PHE A 173 6.47 -27.48 -28.16
CA PHE A 173 7.93 -27.35 -28.10
C PHE A 173 8.51 -28.45 -27.21
N ASN A 174 9.15 -29.44 -27.84
CA ASN A 174 9.97 -30.43 -27.16
C ASN A 174 11.28 -29.77 -26.70
N ALA A 175 11.58 -29.81 -25.40
CA ALA A 175 12.84 -29.33 -24.85
C ALA A 175 13.71 -30.42 -24.17
N PHE A 176 13.18 -31.61 -23.89
CA PHE A 176 13.97 -32.73 -23.36
C PHE A 176 13.40 -34.09 -23.81
N GLY A 177 14.27 -34.97 -24.30
CA GLY A 177 13.89 -36.32 -24.72
C GLY A 177 13.75 -37.28 -23.53
N GLY A 178 12.53 -37.72 -23.25
CA GLY A 178 12.23 -38.71 -22.21
C GLY A 178 10.76 -39.16 -22.26
N PRO A 179 10.42 -40.35 -21.74
CA PRO A 179 9.05 -40.87 -21.79
C PRO A 179 8.10 -40.03 -20.91
N GLN A 180 6.89 -39.83 -21.43
CA GLN A 180 5.88 -38.95 -20.85
C GLN A 180 5.20 -39.58 -19.62
N PHE A 181 5.12 -38.84 -18.51
CA PHE A 181 4.28 -39.16 -17.36
C PHE A 181 3.25 -38.06 -17.13
N VAL A 182 1.96 -38.39 -17.21
CA VAL A 182 0.86 -37.48 -16.89
C VAL A 182 0.21 -37.93 -15.58
N PHE A 183 0.31 -37.11 -14.54
CA PHE A 183 -0.38 -37.35 -13.26
C PHE A 183 -1.70 -36.57 -13.22
N ASN A 184 -2.81 -37.26 -13.49
CA ASN A 184 -4.15 -36.68 -13.31
C ASN A 184 -4.63 -36.90 -11.88
N MET A 185 -4.41 -35.92 -10.99
CA MET A 185 -4.84 -36.01 -9.59
C MET A 185 -6.33 -35.63 -9.44
N GLY A 186 -7.21 -36.60 -9.71
CA GLY A 186 -8.66 -36.45 -9.55
C GLY A 186 -9.35 -37.74 -9.13
N GLY A 187 -9.68 -37.84 -7.83
CA GLY A 187 -10.74 -38.70 -7.27
C GLY A 187 -10.73 -40.22 -7.56
N GLY A 188 -10.12 -41.01 -6.66
CA GLY A 188 -10.39 -42.46 -6.56
C GLY A 188 -9.17 -43.31 -6.15
N PRO A 189 -9.35 -44.38 -5.35
CA PRO A 189 -8.23 -45.23 -4.91
C PRO A 189 -7.90 -46.33 -5.92
N GLY A 190 -6.75 -46.22 -6.60
CA GLY A 190 -6.17 -47.33 -7.36
C GLY A 190 -5.32 -46.91 -8.55
N PHE A 191 -4.07 -47.35 -8.59
CA PHE A 191 -3.19 -47.17 -9.75
C PHE A 191 -3.45 -48.25 -10.80
N ARG A 192 -3.73 -47.86 -12.05
CA ARG A 192 -3.68 -48.75 -13.22
C ARG A 192 -2.88 -48.09 -14.33
N VAL A 193 -1.88 -48.81 -14.83
CA VAL A 193 -1.10 -48.43 -16.01
C VAL A 193 -1.67 -49.18 -17.21
N HIS A 194 -2.07 -48.46 -18.26
CA HIS A 194 -2.48 -49.07 -19.53
C HIS A 194 -1.66 -48.48 -20.68
N GLN A 195 -0.78 -49.31 -21.24
CA GLN A 195 -0.15 -49.11 -22.52
C GLN A 195 -1.06 -49.69 -23.60
N PHE A 196 -1.59 -48.86 -24.51
CA PHE A 196 -2.37 -49.35 -25.67
C PHE A 196 -1.72 -48.90 -26.97
N GLY A 197 -1.33 -49.89 -27.79
CA GLY A 197 -0.90 -49.67 -29.16
C GLY A 197 -2.08 -49.52 -30.12
N GLY A 198 -1.96 -48.59 -31.07
CA GLY A 198 -2.88 -48.39 -32.20
C GLY A 198 -2.13 -48.45 -33.55
N PRO A 199 -2.83 -48.71 -34.67
CA PRO A 199 -2.21 -49.23 -35.88
C PRO A 199 -1.48 -48.20 -36.77
N ARG A 200 -0.50 -48.71 -37.53
CA ARG A 200 0.39 -47.98 -38.45
C ARG A 200 -0.35 -47.18 -39.54
N PRO A 201 -0.01 -45.89 -39.77
CA PRO A 201 -0.22 -45.25 -41.06
C PRO A 201 0.95 -45.56 -42.03
N ARG A 202 0.62 -45.75 -43.31
CA ARG A 202 1.57 -46.10 -44.39
C ARG A 202 2.41 -44.89 -44.82
N ARG A 203 3.70 -45.10 -45.15
CA ARG A 203 4.53 -44.10 -45.87
C ARG A 203 3.92 -43.78 -47.24
N ARG A 204 3.79 -42.50 -47.59
CA ARG A 204 3.76 -42.03 -48.99
C ARG A 204 5.16 -41.55 -49.42
N PRO A 205 5.49 -41.56 -50.72
CA PRO A 205 6.81 -41.16 -51.20
C PRO A 205 7.05 -39.65 -51.05
N ARG A 206 8.33 -39.29 -51.01
CA ARG A 206 8.85 -37.93 -50.83
C ARG A 206 8.90 -37.21 -52.17
N GLU A 207 8.01 -36.23 -52.39
CA GLU A 207 8.26 -35.20 -53.40
C GLU A 207 9.29 -34.21 -52.86
N ALA A 208 10.30 -33.92 -53.68
CA ALA A 208 11.45 -33.12 -53.30
C ALA A 208 11.32 -31.70 -53.85
N ASN A 209 10.50 -30.85 -53.20
CA ASN A 209 10.66 -29.41 -53.32
C ASN A 209 10.03 -28.66 -52.13
N SER A 210 10.85 -28.38 -51.12
CA SER A 210 10.60 -27.30 -50.17
C SER A 210 11.90 -26.52 -50.03
N GLN A 211 11.88 -25.25 -50.45
CA GLN A 211 13.02 -24.36 -50.27
C GLN A 211 13.24 -24.12 -48.77
N PRO A 212 14.49 -24.03 -48.30
CA PRO A 212 14.75 -23.57 -46.94
C PRO A 212 14.36 -22.10 -46.83
N GLU A 213 13.34 -21.80 -46.03
CA GLU A 213 13.00 -20.44 -45.60
C GLU A 213 14.25 -19.74 -45.05
N PRO A 214 14.55 -18.49 -45.46
CA PRO A 214 15.70 -17.77 -44.95
C PRO A 214 15.52 -17.52 -43.45
N THR A 215 16.49 -17.95 -42.65
CA THR A 215 16.53 -17.63 -41.21
C THR A 215 16.46 -16.11 -41.02
N PRO A 216 15.54 -15.58 -40.21
CA PRO A 216 15.41 -14.13 -40.03
C PRO A 216 16.72 -13.55 -39.51
N SER A 217 17.14 -12.44 -40.10
CA SER A 217 18.39 -11.78 -39.70
C SER A 217 18.28 -11.31 -38.25
N PHE A 218 19.36 -11.38 -37.48
CA PHE A 218 19.44 -10.93 -36.08
C PHE A 218 18.85 -9.51 -35.87
N TRP A 219 19.04 -8.62 -36.85
CA TRP A 219 18.45 -7.28 -36.86
C TRP A 219 16.92 -7.24 -36.95
N GLN A 220 16.28 -8.17 -37.66
CA GLN A 220 14.82 -8.29 -37.70
C GLN A 220 14.27 -8.79 -36.36
N THR A 221 14.98 -9.72 -35.70
CA THR A 221 14.66 -10.16 -34.34
C THR A 221 14.76 -9.00 -33.34
N ILE A 222 15.81 -8.17 -33.43
CA ILE A 222 15.93 -6.96 -32.60
C ILE A 222 14.78 -5.97 -32.87
N GLN A 223 14.39 -5.75 -34.13
CA GLN A 223 13.27 -4.87 -34.46
C GLN A 223 11.94 -5.37 -33.88
N GLN A 224 11.70 -6.68 -33.84
CA GLN A 224 10.50 -7.25 -33.20
C GLN A 224 10.48 -7.01 -31.68
N PHE A 225 11.65 -6.99 -31.02
CA PHE A 225 11.74 -6.67 -29.60
C PHE A 225 11.85 -5.18 -29.28
N LEU A 226 12.05 -4.29 -30.27
CA LEU A 226 12.17 -2.84 -30.09
C LEU A 226 11.07 -2.20 -29.21
N PRO A 227 9.76 -2.47 -29.38
CA PRO A 227 8.73 -1.90 -28.49
C PRO A 227 8.84 -2.41 -27.05
N LEU A 228 9.31 -3.65 -26.85
CA LEU A 228 9.46 -4.28 -25.55
C LEU A 228 10.74 -3.80 -24.83
N ILE A 229 11.82 -3.60 -25.61
CA ILE A 229 13.06 -2.94 -25.20
C ILE A 229 12.78 -1.50 -24.79
N LEU A 230 12.01 -0.73 -25.56
CA LEU A 230 11.60 0.62 -25.17
C LEU A 230 10.79 0.61 -23.87
N LEU A 231 9.84 -0.31 -23.70
CA LEU A 231 9.04 -0.41 -22.47
C LEU A 231 9.89 -0.71 -21.23
N PHE A 232 10.98 -1.49 -21.36
CA PHE A 232 11.86 -1.83 -20.23
C PHE A 232 12.99 -0.83 -20.02
N VAL A 233 13.64 -0.36 -21.09
CA VAL A 233 14.84 0.48 -21.04
C VAL A 233 14.48 1.95 -20.87
N PHE A 234 13.37 2.45 -21.44
CA PHE A 234 13.00 3.85 -21.31
C PHE A 234 12.65 4.25 -19.86
N PRO A 235 11.93 3.45 -19.05
CA PRO A 235 11.76 3.74 -17.62
C PRO A 235 13.06 3.59 -16.81
N LEU A 236 13.95 2.67 -17.16
CA LEU A 236 15.25 2.52 -16.49
C LEU A 236 16.17 3.72 -16.77
N LEU A 237 16.24 4.19 -18.03
CA LEU A 237 16.92 5.43 -18.37
C LEU A 237 16.25 6.64 -17.73
N SER A 238 14.92 6.70 -17.73
CA SER A 238 14.16 7.76 -17.05
C SER A 238 14.47 7.76 -15.54
N SER A 239 14.62 6.61 -14.89
CA SER A 239 15.06 6.51 -13.48
C SER A 239 16.52 6.95 -13.26
N LEU A 240 17.40 6.67 -14.23
CA LEU A 240 18.81 7.10 -14.20
C LEU A 240 18.96 8.62 -14.35
N PHE A 241 18.10 9.25 -15.16
CA PHE A 241 18.11 10.70 -15.42
C PHE A 241 17.16 11.49 -14.50
N SER A 242 16.12 10.87 -13.94
CA SER A 242 15.36 11.33 -12.77
C SER A 242 16.11 11.03 -11.47
N GLY A 243 17.44 11.23 -11.49
CA GLY A 243 18.27 11.21 -10.30
C GLY A 243 17.65 12.12 -9.24
N SER A 244 17.57 11.61 -8.01
CA SER A 244 16.89 12.23 -6.88
C SER A 244 17.24 13.70 -6.72
N SER A 245 16.35 14.58 -7.18
CA SER A 245 16.43 16.02 -6.91
C SER A 245 15.94 16.30 -5.50
N THR A 246 16.69 15.82 -4.51
CA THR A 246 16.90 16.60 -3.29
C THR A 246 17.28 18.01 -3.77
N PRO A 247 16.50 19.06 -3.47
CA PRO A 247 16.65 20.34 -4.15
C PRO A 247 18.02 20.92 -3.80
N ALA A 248 18.97 20.82 -4.74
CA ALA A 248 20.37 21.15 -4.54
C ALA A 248 20.48 22.57 -3.96
N GLY A 249 20.84 22.63 -2.69
CA GLY A 249 20.74 23.82 -1.87
C GLY A 249 21.48 23.59 -0.55
N PRO A 250 22.02 24.66 0.05
CA PRO A 250 22.84 24.56 1.23
C PRO A 250 21.94 24.19 2.42
N SER A 251 22.52 23.47 3.37
CA SER A 251 21.78 23.04 4.55
C SER A 251 21.64 24.19 5.56
N TYR A 252 20.41 24.46 6.03
CA TYR A 252 20.11 25.55 6.98
C TYR A 252 19.23 25.13 8.15
N ARG A 253 19.30 25.91 9.24
CA ARG A 253 18.50 25.75 10.46
C ARG A 253 18.05 27.10 11.03
N PHE A 254 16.99 27.07 11.84
CA PHE A 254 16.39 28.28 12.42
C PHE A 254 16.71 28.46 13.91
N ASP A 255 17.06 27.37 14.61
CA ASP A 255 16.94 27.33 16.07
C ASP A 255 18.18 27.87 16.81
N ALA A 256 19.40 27.52 16.37
CA ALA A 256 20.67 28.03 16.92
C ALA A 256 21.86 27.80 15.97
N ALA A 257 22.93 28.57 16.14
CA ALA A 257 24.25 28.29 15.54
C ALA A 257 24.85 27.02 16.17
N ILE A 258 24.94 25.94 15.40
CA ILE A 258 25.53 24.67 15.81
C ILE A 258 26.34 24.15 14.63
N PRO A 259 27.64 23.83 14.78
CA PRO A 259 28.46 23.29 13.71
C PRO A 259 27.76 22.11 12.99
N PRO A 260 27.75 22.08 11.64
CA PRO A 260 28.48 22.96 10.72
C PRO A 260 27.83 24.33 10.45
N HIS A 261 26.60 24.59 10.91
CA HIS A 261 25.86 25.82 10.60
C HIS A 261 26.23 26.96 11.57
N THR A 262 27.29 27.69 11.25
CA THR A 262 27.81 28.79 12.06
C THR A 262 27.50 30.17 11.48
N MET A 263 27.31 30.30 10.17
CA MET A 263 27.04 31.60 9.55
C MET A 263 25.58 31.99 9.71
N GLN A 264 25.31 32.97 10.57
CA GLN A 264 23.99 33.59 10.70
C GLN A 264 23.70 34.52 9.51
N ARG A 265 22.47 34.45 9.01
CA ARG A 265 21.88 35.39 8.05
C ARG A 265 20.45 35.75 8.48
N THR A 266 19.94 36.86 7.97
CA THR A 266 18.58 37.35 8.25
C THR A 266 17.89 37.64 6.92
N THR A 267 16.67 37.12 6.72
CA THR A 267 15.94 37.30 5.45
C THR A 267 15.39 38.74 5.31
N PRO A 268 15.30 39.31 4.10
CA PRO A 268 15.02 40.73 3.92
C PRO A 268 13.55 41.13 4.13
N LYS A 269 12.57 40.23 3.95
CA LYS A 269 11.15 40.57 4.14
C LYS A 269 10.69 40.20 5.54
N LEU A 270 10.78 38.92 5.88
CA LEU A 270 10.25 38.39 7.14
C LEU A 270 11.20 38.59 8.33
N HIS A 271 12.45 39.02 8.10
CA HIS A 271 13.46 39.25 9.13
C HIS A 271 13.76 37.97 9.95
N VAL A 272 13.69 36.81 9.28
CA VAL A 272 13.89 35.50 9.90
C VAL A 272 15.39 35.22 9.99
N ASN A 273 15.86 34.95 11.20
CA ASN A 273 17.24 34.50 11.43
C ASN A 273 17.37 33.02 11.04
N TYR A 274 18.38 32.71 10.26
CA TYR A 274 18.73 31.34 9.88
C TYR A 274 20.25 31.16 9.85
N PHE A 275 20.71 29.95 10.10
CA PHE A 275 22.13 29.58 10.14
C PHE A 275 22.43 28.61 9.01
N VAL A 276 23.50 28.86 8.27
CA VAL A 276 23.94 28.04 7.13
C VAL A 276 25.37 27.54 7.38
N ASN A 277 25.72 26.40 6.79
CA ASN A 277 27.12 25.97 6.71
C ASN A 277 27.91 26.96 5.85
N PRO A 278 29.03 27.56 6.33
CA PRO A 278 29.89 28.40 5.49
C PRO A 278 30.35 27.68 4.21
N GLY A 279 30.76 26.41 4.33
CA GLY A 279 31.31 25.62 3.22
C GLY A 279 30.32 25.33 2.09
N ASP A 280 29.01 25.26 2.38
CA ASP A 280 27.98 25.05 1.34
C ASP A 280 27.74 26.34 0.50
N VAL A 281 28.34 27.47 0.91
CA VAL A 281 27.91 28.82 0.53
C VAL A 281 29.05 29.71 0.03
N GLU A 282 30.30 29.23 0.02
CA GLU A 282 31.47 30.00 -0.43
C GLU A 282 31.31 30.54 -1.87
N ASP A 283 30.71 29.74 -2.77
CA ASP A 283 30.43 30.10 -4.17
C ASP A 283 29.10 30.88 -4.38
N TYR A 284 28.52 31.48 -3.33
CA TYR A 284 27.22 32.17 -3.43
C TYR A 284 27.35 33.65 -3.81
N GLY A 285 26.98 33.96 -5.06
CA GLY A 285 26.75 35.34 -5.49
C GLY A 285 25.41 35.91 -5.00
N ALA A 286 25.28 37.24 -5.02
CA ALA A 286 24.09 37.98 -4.53
C ALA A 286 22.73 37.60 -5.17
N ARG A 287 22.72 36.90 -6.32
CA ARG A 287 21.50 36.31 -6.90
C ARG A 287 21.13 34.98 -6.23
N LYS A 288 22.10 34.08 -6.00
CA LYS A 288 21.88 32.80 -5.31
C LYS A 288 21.44 33.05 -3.85
N PHE A 289 22.02 34.05 -3.18
CA PHE A 289 21.57 34.47 -1.85
C PHE A 289 20.12 34.92 -1.83
N ARG A 290 19.68 35.79 -2.76
CA ARG A 290 18.26 36.21 -2.84
C ARG A 290 17.30 35.03 -3.07
N GLN A 291 17.72 34.03 -3.84
CA GLN A 291 16.95 32.79 -4.04
C GLN A 291 16.91 31.92 -2.78
N LEU A 292 18.02 31.84 -2.04
CA LEU A 292 18.09 31.16 -0.74
C LEU A 292 17.20 31.85 0.29
N ASP A 293 17.33 33.17 0.45
CA ASP A 293 16.53 33.97 1.38
C ASP A 293 15.02 33.79 1.09
N GLN A 294 14.60 33.83 -0.18
CA GLN A 294 13.20 33.59 -0.57
C GLN A 294 12.74 32.15 -0.27
N ARG A 295 13.58 31.13 -0.48
CA ARG A 295 13.26 29.73 -0.12
C ARG A 295 13.10 29.58 1.39
N VAL A 296 14.03 30.14 2.17
CA VAL A 296 14.03 30.12 3.64
C VAL A 296 12.75 30.77 4.20
N GLU A 297 12.28 31.88 3.61
CA GLU A 297 11.02 32.52 3.99
C GLU A 297 9.79 31.61 3.75
N VAL A 298 9.72 30.95 2.59
CA VAL A 298 8.61 30.01 2.26
C VAL A 298 8.63 28.79 3.18
N ASP A 299 9.80 28.21 3.42
CA ASP A 299 9.97 27.05 4.31
C ASP A 299 9.63 27.41 5.77
N TYR A 300 10.03 28.58 6.24
CA TYR A 300 9.73 29.05 7.59
C TYR A 300 8.22 29.23 7.82
N VAL A 301 7.53 29.89 6.87
CA VAL A 301 6.06 30.03 6.92
C VAL A 301 5.38 28.66 6.86
N SER A 302 5.90 27.72 6.06
CA SER A 302 5.37 26.35 5.96
C SER A 302 5.57 25.56 7.26
N LYS A 303 6.75 25.66 7.90
CA LYS A 303 7.04 25.07 9.23
C LYS A 303 6.09 25.63 10.30
N LEU A 304 5.85 26.95 10.31
CA LEU A 304 4.92 27.58 11.24
C LEU A 304 3.45 27.18 11.02
N ARG A 305 3.01 27.01 9.76
CA ARG A 305 1.67 26.49 9.45
C ARG A 305 1.46 25.09 10.01
N TYR A 306 2.39 24.17 9.74
CA TYR A 306 2.35 22.80 10.27
C TYR A 306 2.40 22.76 11.81
N ALA A 307 3.25 23.58 12.43
CA ALA A 307 3.32 23.68 13.88
C ALA A 307 2.01 24.21 14.49
N CYS A 308 1.41 25.25 13.89
CA CYS A 308 0.10 25.78 14.28
C CYS A 308 -1.02 24.72 14.12
N GLU A 309 -1.06 23.99 13.01
CA GLU A 309 -2.03 22.90 12.77
C GLU A 309 -1.89 21.79 13.83
N SER A 310 -0.66 21.41 14.17
CA SER A 310 -0.38 20.45 15.25
C SER A 310 -0.82 20.95 16.64
N GLU A 311 -0.56 22.23 16.96
CA GLU A 311 -1.04 22.88 18.19
C GLU A 311 -2.57 22.92 18.25
N MET A 312 -3.25 23.27 17.16
CA MET A 312 -4.72 23.24 17.08
C MET A 312 -5.27 21.83 17.28
N HIS A 313 -4.71 20.83 16.60
CA HIS A 313 -5.13 19.43 16.80
C HIS A 313 -4.87 18.93 18.22
N ALA A 314 -3.82 19.40 18.90
CA ALA A 314 -3.58 19.08 20.31
C ALA A 314 -4.67 19.69 21.21
N ARG A 315 -5.02 20.96 20.97
CA ARG A 315 -6.13 21.63 21.66
C ARG A 315 -7.47 20.93 21.44
N ASP A 316 -7.77 20.57 20.19
CA ASP A 316 -9.06 19.99 19.81
C ASP A 316 -9.20 18.56 20.38
N ARG A 317 -8.10 17.78 20.47
CA ARG A 317 -8.08 16.52 21.25
C ARG A 317 -8.39 16.76 22.73
N MET A 318 -7.77 17.75 23.38
CA MET A 318 -8.10 18.08 24.77
C MET A 318 -9.56 18.52 24.95
N ILE A 319 -10.18 19.16 23.96
CA ILE A 319 -11.62 19.48 23.97
C ILE A 319 -12.46 18.19 23.86
N GLN A 320 -12.09 17.26 22.98
CA GLN A 320 -12.79 15.96 22.84
C GLN A 320 -12.68 15.12 24.12
N ASP A 321 -11.48 15.00 24.70
CA ASP A 321 -11.24 14.31 25.97
C ASP A 321 -12.02 14.95 27.13
N ALA A 322 -12.23 16.27 27.07
CA ALA A 322 -13.00 17.02 28.05
C ALA A 322 -14.53 16.95 27.85
N GLN A 323 -15.03 16.61 26.66
CA GLN A 323 -16.48 16.49 26.42
C GLN A 323 -17.10 15.28 27.11
N GLY A 324 -16.31 14.21 27.31
CA GLY A 324 -16.77 12.98 27.96
C GLY A 324 -17.86 12.24 27.17
N TRP A 325 -18.31 11.11 27.70
CA TRP A 325 -19.42 10.33 27.11
C TRP A 325 -20.80 10.78 27.59
N PHE A 326 -20.91 11.21 28.86
CA PHE A 326 -22.18 11.61 29.48
C PHE A 326 -22.28 13.12 29.76
N PHE A 327 -21.21 13.75 30.24
CA PHE A 327 -21.18 15.17 30.60
C PHE A 327 -19.78 15.77 30.37
N PRO A 328 -19.69 17.05 29.95
CA PRO A 328 -18.42 17.73 29.76
C PRO A 328 -17.77 18.13 31.09
N ASP A 329 -16.49 17.82 31.23
CA ASP A 329 -15.62 18.21 32.32
C ASP A 329 -15.24 19.70 32.16
N VAL A 330 -15.83 20.55 33.01
CA VAL A 330 -15.69 22.02 32.92
C VAL A 330 -14.24 22.46 33.13
N GLU A 331 -13.48 21.77 33.98
CA GLU A 331 -12.09 22.12 34.27
C GLU A 331 -11.19 21.78 33.10
N LYS A 332 -11.31 20.58 32.53
CA LYS A 332 -10.57 20.19 31.31
C LYS A 332 -10.97 21.04 30.11
N MET A 333 -12.25 21.38 29.95
CA MET A 333 -12.72 22.30 28.91
C MET A 333 -12.10 23.69 29.04
N LYS A 334 -11.95 24.20 30.27
CA LYS A 334 -11.28 25.48 30.55
C LYS A 334 -9.77 25.38 30.26
N ALA A 335 -9.12 24.31 30.69
CA ALA A 335 -7.69 24.05 30.43
C ALA A 335 -7.40 24.00 28.93
N ALA A 336 -8.18 23.22 28.17
CA ALA A 336 -8.06 23.12 26.72
C ALA A 336 -8.25 24.48 26.01
N ARG A 337 -9.25 25.27 26.42
CA ARG A 337 -9.46 26.62 25.88
C ARG A 337 -8.34 27.61 26.24
N SER A 338 -7.66 27.41 27.36
CA SER A 338 -6.52 28.23 27.78
C SER A 338 -5.18 27.86 27.14
N MET A 339 -5.12 26.79 26.33
CA MET A 339 -3.90 26.40 25.63
C MET A 339 -3.38 27.52 24.72
N GLU A 340 -2.13 27.93 24.94
CA GLU A 340 -1.48 28.93 24.10
C GLU A 340 -0.99 28.34 22.77
N LEU A 341 -1.60 28.78 21.67
CA LEU A 341 -1.17 28.45 20.31
C LEU A 341 -0.02 29.39 19.88
N LYS A 342 1.19 29.10 20.35
CA LYS A 342 2.39 29.94 20.13
C LYS A 342 2.73 30.07 18.65
N SER A 343 2.72 28.95 17.92
CA SER A 343 3.03 28.92 16.49
C SER A 343 1.94 29.60 15.65
N CYS A 344 0.68 29.49 16.04
CA CYS A 344 -0.41 30.22 15.39
C CYS A 344 -0.29 31.75 15.59
N ARG A 345 -0.01 32.21 16.81
CA ARG A 345 0.23 33.65 17.08
C ARG A 345 1.42 34.19 16.26
N GLN A 346 2.49 33.41 16.13
CA GLN A 346 3.63 33.75 15.26
C GLN A 346 3.21 33.85 13.80
N LEU A 347 2.49 32.85 13.27
CA LEU A 347 1.97 32.86 11.90
C LEU A 347 1.08 34.08 11.62
N ASP A 348 0.19 34.43 12.54
CA ASP A 348 -0.69 35.60 12.42
C ASP A 348 0.10 36.92 12.40
N SER A 349 1.18 37.04 13.18
CA SER A 349 2.06 38.21 13.14
C SER A 349 2.83 38.38 11.82
N LEU A 350 2.93 37.30 11.02
CA LEU A 350 3.56 37.30 9.69
C LEU A 350 2.56 37.55 8.55
N LYS A 351 1.25 37.29 8.75
CA LYS A 351 0.21 37.52 7.72
C LYS A 351 0.13 38.97 7.23
N GLY A 352 0.56 39.94 8.04
CA GLY A 352 0.66 41.36 7.66
C GLY A 352 1.97 41.75 6.95
N LYS A 353 2.89 40.81 6.71
CA LYS A 353 4.23 41.05 6.14
C LYS A 353 4.57 40.17 4.92
N TYR A 354 3.69 39.22 4.58
CA TYR A 354 3.88 38.19 3.56
C TYR A 354 3.19 38.55 2.25
#